data_AF-A0A816HLD9-F1
#
_entry.id   AF-A0A816HLD9-F1
#
_cell.length_a   1.000
_cell.length_b   1.000
_cell.length_c   1.000
_cell.angle_alpha   90.00
_cell.angle_beta   90.00
_cell.angle_gamma   90.00
#
_symmetry.space_group_name_H-M   'P 1'
#
loop_
_entity.id
_entity.type
_entity.pdbx_description
1 polymer ?
#
loop_
_entity_poly.entity_id
_entity_poly.type
_entity_poly.pdbx_seq_one_letter_code
_entity_poly.pdbx_strand_id
1 'polypeptide(L)'
;ETKALLLISCTVDQVNSIFEGINQSNDDNDRFIAIISVWFDNLAFFINEDPQFDTSPIIYHINQYIGRNYVMTDQFKFYLTQLQQQTNLPKSIFTTKQLFYIKICSLSLSSYLAAKAQNFLFTAEEILHHVGNQYLQIINIHSHTMESWSDELLICMTYLTAFICGCCWWGGEKNNSRLMRINSYQPFYEVIKSEQSSNVLILIDVILQFLLYILQTQNMICFFRSNILSPDILLIIAENSSCDKLSLYAYAVLSEVLTDEKLKGLKVTDSICNFLFDILEQGW
;
A
#
# COMPACT_ATOMS: atom_id res chain seq x y z
N GLU A 1 9.06 11.20 20.66
CA GLU A 1 10.49 11.58 20.73
C GLU A 1 11.46 10.39 20.82
N THR A 2 11.31 9.44 21.75
CA THR A 2 12.26 8.31 21.90
C THR A 2 12.35 7.38 20.67
N LYS A 3 11.23 7.09 19.99
CA LYS A 3 11.24 6.28 18.75
C LYS A 3 11.99 6.97 17.60
N ALA A 4 11.79 8.28 17.43
CA ALA A 4 12.47 9.08 16.41
C ALA A 4 13.99 9.07 16.60
N LEU A 5 14.45 9.19 17.85
CA LEU A 5 15.87 9.13 18.21
C LEU A 5 16.52 7.76 17.99
N LEU A 6 15.73 6.69 17.86
CA LEU A 6 16.25 5.34 17.57
C LEU A 6 16.24 5.04 16.07
N LEU A 7 15.22 5.50 15.35
CA LEU A 7 15.04 5.20 13.93
C LEU A 7 15.73 6.21 13.01
N ILE A 8 15.86 7.46 13.45
CA ILE A 8 16.47 8.58 12.71
C ILE A 8 17.72 9.07 13.47
N SER A 9 18.50 8.14 14.03
CA SER A 9 19.79 8.45 14.66
C SER A 9 20.96 8.52 13.69
N CYS A 10 20.71 8.21 12.41
CA CYS A 10 21.77 8.03 11.42
C CYS A 10 22.15 9.33 10.72
N THR A 11 23.42 9.44 10.33
CA THR A 11 23.90 10.49 9.43
C THR A 11 23.71 10.07 7.97
N VAL A 12 23.77 11.04 7.05
CA VAL A 12 23.75 10.77 5.60
C VAL A 12 24.84 9.77 5.19
N ASP A 13 26.03 9.89 5.78
CA ASP A 13 27.17 8.99 5.49
C ASP A 13 26.91 7.55 5.94
N GLN A 14 26.24 7.38 7.09
CA GLN A 14 25.85 6.05 7.58
C GLN A 14 24.78 5.43 6.67
N VAL A 15 23.82 6.22 6.20
CA VAL A 15 22.82 5.79 5.21
C VAL A 15 23.49 5.39 3.89
N ASN A 16 24.45 6.18 3.40
CA ASN A 16 25.19 5.84 2.18
C ASN A 16 25.95 4.52 2.35
N SER A 17 26.59 4.31 3.51
CA SER A 17 27.29 3.06 3.81
C SER A 17 26.35 1.85 3.81
N ILE A 18 25.10 2.01 4.28
CA ILE A 18 24.07 0.98 4.21
C ILE A 18 23.77 0.61 2.76
N PHE A 19 23.52 1.60 1.90
CA PHE A 19 23.23 1.35 0.49
C PHE A 19 24.42 0.77 -0.26
N GLU A 20 25.64 1.20 0.05
CA GLU A 20 26.87 0.60 -0.49
C GLU A 20 26.98 -0.88 -0.09
N GLY A 21 26.70 -1.22 1.17
CA GLY A 21 26.68 -2.61 1.63
C GLY A 21 25.67 -3.48 0.87
N ILE A 22 24.46 -2.97 0.61
CA ILE A 22 23.44 -3.67 -0.19
C ILE A 22 23.93 -3.88 -1.63
N ASN A 23 24.51 -2.85 -2.24
CA ASN A 23 24.98 -2.89 -3.63
C ASN A 23 26.19 -3.80 -3.83
N GLN A 24 27.09 -3.88 -2.85
CA GLN A 24 28.28 -4.73 -2.90
C GLN A 24 27.97 -6.21 -2.62
N SER A 25 26.80 -6.51 -2.05
CA SER A 25 26.42 -7.87 -1.76
C SER A 25 26.09 -8.66 -3.03
N ASN A 26 26.83 -9.76 -3.23
CA ASN A 26 26.61 -10.74 -4.29
C ASN A 26 25.73 -11.93 -3.83
N ASP A 27 25.34 -11.97 -2.56
CA ASP A 27 24.42 -12.98 -2.02
C ASP A 27 23.00 -12.42 -2.03
N ASP A 28 22.13 -12.99 -2.86
CA ASP A 28 20.73 -12.56 -2.94
C ASP A 28 19.95 -12.80 -1.63
N ASN A 29 20.49 -13.61 -0.71
CA ASN A 29 19.92 -13.90 0.61
C ASN A 29 20.78 -13.37 1.77
N ASP A 30 21.54 -12.30 1.52
CA ASP A 30 22.41 -11.69 2.53
C ASP A 30 21.64 -11.23 3.78
N ARG A 31 22.09 -11.71 4.94
CA ARG A 31 21.51 -11.37 6.25
C ARG A 31 21.59 -9.88 6.55
N PHE A 32 22.61 -9.19 6.05
CA PHE A 32 22.71 -7.73 6.18
C PHE A 32 21.50 -7.04 5.56
N ILE A 33 21.12 -7.45 4.34
CA ILE A 33 19.93 -6.91 3.64
C ILE A 33 18.66 -7.22 4.43
N ALA A 34 18.56 -8.42 5.03
CA ALA A 34 17.40 -8.78 5.86
C ALA A 34 17.28 -7.88 7.10
N ILE A 35 18.38 -7.63 7.82
CA ILE A 35 18.40 -6.76 9.00
C ILE A 35 18.04 -5.32 8.61
N ILE A 36 18.63 -4.80 7.55
CA ILE A 36 18.38 -3.45 7.07
C ILE A 36 16.93 -3.30 6.57
N SER A 37 16.36 -4.33 5.95
CA SER A 37 14.95 -4.35 5.54
C SER A 37 14.02 -4.14 6.73
N VAL A 38 14.28 -4.81 7.85
CA VAL A 38 13.49 -4.62 9.09
C VAL A 38 13.61 -3.19 9.61
N TRP A 39 14.80 -2.60 9.54
CA TRP A 39 14.97 -1.20 9.95
C TRP A 39 14.17 -0.24 9.06
N PHE A 40 14.20 -0.42 7.73
CA PHE A 40 13.39 0.38 6.80
C PHE A 40 11.88 0.18 6.99
N ASP A 41 11.42 -1.05 7.25
CA ASP A 41 10.01 -1.31 7.57
C ASP A 41 9.57 -0.46 8.77
N ASN A 42 10.32 -0.52 9.86
CA ASN A 42 10.03 0.27 11.07
C ASN A 42 10.08 1.77 10.81
N LEU A 43 11.04 2.22 9.99
CA LEU A 43 11.17 3.62 9.61
C LEU A 43 9.94 4.11 8.81
N ALA A 44 9.47 3.31 7.85
CA ALA A 44 8.31 3.65 7.04
C ALA A 44 7.01 3.68 7.87
N PHE A 45 6.81 2.71 8.76
CA PHE A 45 5.68 2.74 9.69
C PHE A 45 5.73 3.95 10.62
N PHE A 46 6.92 4.30 11.13
CA PHE A 46 7.10 5.50 11.94
C PHE A 46 6.74 6.78 11.16
N ILE A 47 7.16 6.92 9.90
CA ILE A 47 6.80 8.08 9.07
C ILE A 47 5.29 8.15 8.83
N ASN A 48 4.63 7.00 8.63
CA ASN A 48 3.17 6.95 8.47
C ASN A 48 2.43 7.39 9.75
N GLU A 49 2.91 6.97 10.93
CA GLU A 49 2.34 7.35 12.23
C GLU A 49 2.65 8.81 12.59
N ASP A 50 3.83 9.30 12.20
CA ASP A 50 4.32 10.64 12.51
C ASP A 50 4.72 11.41 11.22
N PRO A 51 3.76 11.84 10.37
CA PRO A 51 4.06 12.46 9.08
C PRO A 51 4.94 13.71 9.15
N GLN A 52 4.97 14.39 10.31
CA GLN A 52 5.84 15.54 10.57
C GLN A 52 7.35 15.28 10.39
N PHE A 53 7.78 14.01 10.42
CA PHE A 53 9.17 13.62 10.17
C PHE A 53 9.50 13.37 8.68
N ASP A 54 8.53 13.48 7.78
CA ASP A 54 8.72 13.34 6.32
C ASP A 54 9.76 14.32 5.75
N THR A 55 9.86 15.51 6.35
CA THR A 55 10.78 16.58 5.99
C THR A 55 12.19 16.41 6.57
N SER A 56 12.42 15.36 7.37
CA SER A 56 13.77 15.07 7.90
C SER A 56 14.77 14.91 6.75
N PRO A 57 15.94 15.58 6.79
CA PRO A 57 16.95 15.47 5.75
C PRO A 57 17.40 14.02 5.48
N ILE A 58 17.38 13.17 6.50
CA ILE A 58 17.71 11.75 6.41
C ILE A 58 16.65 10.99 5.64
N ILE A 59 15.37 11.20 5.97
CA ILE A 59 14.24 10.55 5.29
C ILE A 59 14.17 10.99 3.84
N TYR A 60 14.35 12.29 3.60
CA TYR A 60 14.49 12.85 2.27
C TYR A 60 15.59 12.12 1.49
N HIS A 61 16.82 12.09 2.04
CA HIS A 61 17.97 11.47 1.37
C HIS A 61 17.76 9.99 1.04
N ILE A 62 17.21 9.23 1.99
CA ILE A 62 16.85 7.82 1.81
C ILE A 62 15.93 7.65 0.61
N ASN A 63 14.83 8.40 0.56
CA ASN A 63 13.82 8.21 -0.48
C ASN A 63 14.34 8.67 -1.86
N GLN A 64 15.14 9.73 -1.92
CA GLN A 64 15.82 10.12 -3.17
C GLN A 64 16.74 9.01 -3.67
N TYR A 65 17.52 8.41 -2.77
CA TYR A 65 18.43 7.32 -3.11
C TYR A 65 17.67 6.10 -3.60
N ILE A 66 16.61 5.70 -2.90
CA ILE A 66 15.73 4.58 -3.27
C ILE A 66 15.11 4.81 -4.65
N GLY A 67 14.51 5.99 -4.86
CA GLY A 67 13.92 6.35 -6.15
C GLY A 67 14.90 6.21 -7.29
N ARG A 68 16.08 6.82 -7.15
CA ARG A 68 17.09 6.88 -8.22
C ARG A 68 17.79 5.56 -8.47
N ASN A 69 18.27 4.89 -7.42
CA ASN A 69 19.20 3.77 -7.53
C ASN A 69 18.54 2.40 -7.44
N TYR A 70 17.26 2.35 -7.05
CA TYR A 70 16.50 1.11 -6.98
C TYR A 70 15.28 1.15 -7.89
N VAL A 71 14.29 2.00 -7.61
CA VAL A 71 12.99 1.96 -8.30
C VAL A 71 13.07 2.36 -9.78
N MET A 72 13.80 3.43 -10.10
CA MET A 72 14.01 3.90 -11.47
C MET A 72 15.13 3.16 -12.20
N THR A 73 15.29 1.86 -11.94
CA THR A 73 16.29 1.01 -12.60
C THR A 73 15.67 -0.15 -13.36
N ASP A 74 16.43 -0.72 -14.29
CA ASP A 74 16.03 -1.95 -14.99
C ASP A 74 16.04 -3.18 -14.06
N GLN A 75 16.83 -3.16 -12.99
CA GLN A 75 16.86 -4.24 -12.00
C GLN A 75 15.52 -4.35 -11.27
N PHE A 76 14.91 -3.22 -10.91
CA PHE A 76 13.58 -3.23 -10.31
C PHE A 76 12.53 -3.76 -11.29
N LYS A 77 12.56 -3.33 -12.56
CA LYS A 77 11.69 -3.88 -13.62
C LYS A 77 11.87 -5.39 -13.79
N PHE A 78 13.11 -5.88 -13.76
CA PHE A 78 13.42 -7.30 -13.83
C PHE A 78 12.73 -8.07 -12.69
N TYR A 79 12.83 -7.58 -11.45
CA TYR A 79 12.15 -8.19 -10.31
C TYR A 79 10.61 -8.15 -10.42
N LEU A 80 10.04 -7.08 -10.98
CA LEU A 80 8.60 -7.03 -11.28
C LEU A 80 8.21 -8.07 -12.34
N THR A 81 9.00 -8.25 -13.39
CA THR A 81 8.75 -9.29 -14.40
C THR A 81 8.86 -10.70 -13.81
N GLN A 82 9.78 -10.94 -12.88
CA GLN A 82 9.82 -12.22 -12.16
C GLN A 82 8.55 -12.45 -11.34
N LEU A 83 8.01 -11.41 -10.69
CA LEU A 83 6.75 -11.48 -9.95
C LEU A 83 5.60 -11.94 -10.86
N GLN A 84 5.56 -11.51 -12.13
CA GLN A 84 4.54 -11.95 -13.11
C GLN A 84 4.59 -13.46 -13.41
N GLN A 85 5.77 -14.08 -13.33
CA GLN A 85 5.98 -15.48 -13.74
C GLN A 85 5.75 -16.49 -12.61
N GLN A 86 5.49 -16.03 -11.38
CA GLN A 86 5.44 -16.88 -10.18
C GLN A 86 4.23 -17.82 -10.08
N THR A 87 3.22 -17.70 -10.94
CA THR A 87 2.05 -18.60 -10.94
C THR A 87 2.39 -20.08 -11.16
N ASN A 88 3.59 -20.40 -11.68
CA ASN A 88 4.04 -21.77 -11.94
C ASN A 88 5.30 -22.18 -11.14
N LEU A 89 5.75 -21.37 -10.19
CA LEU A 89 7.02 -21.54 -9.50
C LEU A 89 6.80 -21.86 -8.00
N PRO A 90 7.67 -22.67 -7.35
CA PRO A 90 7.49 -23.06 -5.96
C PRO A 90 7.47 -21.85 -5.00
N LYS A 91 6.66 -21.95 -3.93
CA LYS A 91 6.34 -20.89 -2.96
C LYS A 91 7.54 -20.27 -2.21
N SER A 92 8.78 -20.74 -2.41
CA SER A 92 9.98 -20.35 -1.63
C SER A 92 11.04 -19.58 -2.43
N ILE A 93 10.66 -18.80 -3.46
CA ILE A 93 11.63 -18.22 -4.42
C ILE A 93 12.04 -16.77 -4.13
N PHE A 94 11.35 -16.08 -3.23
CA PHE A 94 11.70 -14.69 -2.93
C PHE A 94 13.05 -14.62 -2.23
N THR A 95 14.04 -14.06 -2.93
CA THR A 95 15.32 -13.75 -2.31
C THR A 95 15.19 -12.51 -1.44
N THR A 96 16.08 -12.38 -0.46
CA THR A 96 16.09 -11.19 0.42
C THR A 96 16.30 -9.91 -0.39
N LYS A 97 17.13 -9.96 -1.44
CA LYS A 97 17.37 -8.83 -2.33
C LYS A 97 16.13 -8.50 -3.17
N GLN A 98 15.43 -9.50 -3.70
CA GLN A 98 14.18 -9.27 -4.41
C GLN A 98 13.12 -8.64 -3.50
N LEU A 99 12.99 -9.11 -2.26
CA LEU A 99 12.10 -8.53 -1.26
C LEU A 99 12.50 -7.09 -0.93
N PHE A 100 13.78 -6.81 -0.74
CA PHE A 100 14.24 -5.44 -0.52
C PHE A 100 13.80 -4.51 -1.65
N TYR A 101 14.01 -4.90 -2.90
CA TYR A 101 13.59 -4.11 -4.05
C TYR A 101 12.08 -3.92 -4.08
N ILE A 102 11.29 -5.00 -4.06
CA ILE A 102 9.84 -4.90 -4.28
C ILE A 102 9.11 -4.41 -3.04
N LYS A 103 9.35 -5.01 -1.87
CA LYS A 103 8.67 -4.67 -0.63
C LYS A 103 9.17 -3.34 -0.07
N ILE A 104 10.46 -3.28 0.25
CA ILE A 104 11.01 -2.22 1.10
C ILE A 104 11.07 -0.89 0.35
N CYS A 105 11.55 -0.89 -0.90
CA CYS A 105 11.59 0.33 -1.69
C CYS A 105 10.18 0.87 -1.97
N SER A 106 9.21 0.01 -2.28
CA SER A 106 7.82 0.43 -2.50
C SER A 106 7.16 0.93 -1.22
N LEU A 107 7.37 0.26 -0.08
CA LEU A 107 6.87 0.73 1.21
C LEU A 107 7.43 2.12 1.54
N SER A 108 8.76 2.28 1.52
CA SER A 108 9.41 3.55 1.84
C SER A 108 8.89 4.70 0.97
N LEU A 109 8.83 4.47 -0.35
CA LEU A 109 8.30 5.49 -1.26
C LEU A 109 6.80 5.72 -1.04
N SER A 110 5.98 4.69 -0.81
CA SER A 110 4.54 4.90 -0.58
C SER A 110 4.27 5.87 0.58
N SER A 111 5.00 5.70 1.69
CA SER A 111 4.97 6.59 2.85
C SER A 111 5.43 8.00 2.52
N TYR A 112 6.51 8.12 1.74
CA TYR A 112 7.10 9.41 1.39
C TYR A 112 6.25 10.20 0.37
N LEU A 113 5.69 9.52 -0.63
CA LEU A 113 4.91 10.16 -1.70
C LEU A 113 3.53 10.62 -1.25
N ALA A 114 2.98 10.00 -0.20
CA ALA A 114 1.78 10.47 0.48
C ALA A 114 2.05 11.70 1.37
N ALA A 115 3.32 12.05 1.62
CA ALA A 115 3.72 13.11 2.51
C ALA A 115 3.73 14.49 1.81
N LYS A 116 3.81 15.59 2.59
CA LYS A 116 3.57 16.95 2.05
C LYS A 116 4.75 17.49 1.24
N ALA A 117 5.95 16.97 1.45
CA ALA A 117 7.17 17.46 0.80
C ALA A 117 7.37 16.84 -0.60
N GLN A 118 7.22 17.66 -1.64
CA GLN A 118 7.21 17.22 -3.06
C GLN A 118 8.55 17.44 -3.80
N ASN A 119 9.66 17.65 -3.08
CA ASN A 119 10.96 17.87 -3.71
C ASN A 119 11.59 16.54 -4.13
N PHE A 120 10.97 15.78 -5.04
CA PHE A 120 11.55 14.53 -5.54
C PHE A 120 12.26 14.67 -6.87
N LEU A 121 13.27 13.84 -7.12
CA LEU A 121 14.03 13.85 -8.37
C LEU A 121 13.18 13.50 -9.60
N PHE A 122 12.09 12.74 -9.40
CA PHE A 122 11.18 12.30 -10.45
C PHE A 122 9.75 12.75 -10.14
N THR A 123 8.96 12.94 -11.19
CA THR A 123 7.52 13.14 -11.09
C THR A 123 6.79 11.80 -10.96
N ALA A 124 5.57 11.83 -10.41
CA ALA A 124 4.71 10.64 -10.38
C ALA A 124 4.45 10.07 -11.78
N GLU A 125 4.33 10.93 -12.80
CA GLU A 125 4.12 10.51 -14.19
C GLU A 125 5.31 9.71 -14.73
N GLU A 126 6.54 10.17 -14.49
CA GLU A 126 7.75 9.45 -14.91
C GLU A 126 7.87 8.09 -14.23
N ILE A 127 7.57 8.03 -12.93
CA ILE A 127 7.56 6.77 -12.17
C ILE A 127 6.51 5.82 -12.74
N LEU A 128 5.26 6.29 -12.92
CA LEU A 128 4.16 5.47 -13.45
C LEU A 128 4.43 5.03 -14.89
N HIS A 129 5.05 5.86 -15.71
CA HIS A 129 5.49 5.48 -17.06
C HIS A 129 6.54 4.36 -17.01
N HIS A 130 7.45 4.41 -16.04
CA HIS A 130 8.49 3.40 -15.86
C HIS A 130 7.95 2.06 -15.37
N VAL A 131 7.09 2.03 -14.33
CA VAL A 131 6.70 0.78 -13.65
C VAL A 131 5.25 0.33 -13.90
N GLY A 132 4.40 1.22 -14.41
CA GLY A 132 2.95 1.03 -14.44
C GLY A 132 2.51 -0.15 -15.29
N ASN A 133 3.14 -0.38 -16.44
CA ASN A 133 2.80 -1.51 -17.31
C ASN A 133 3.08 -2.86 -16.63
N GLN A 134 4.22 -2.98 -15.97
CA GLN A 134 4.60 -4.19 -15.23
C GLN A 134 3.63 -4.44 -14.08
N TYR A 135 3.31 -3.40 -13.31
CA TYR A 135 2.33 -3.48 -12.23
C TYR A 135 0.95 -3.93 -12.73
N LEU A 136 0.45 -3.36 -13.82
CA LEU A 136 -0.84 -3.75 -14.39
C LEU A 136 -0.87 -5.22 -14.82
N GLN A 137 0.22 -5.72 -15.39
CA GLN A 137 0.33 -7.14 -15.75
C GLN A 137 0.34 -8.03 -14.50
N ILE A 138 1.07 -7.65 -13.45
CA ILE A 138 1.10 -8.37 -12.16
C ILE A 138 -0.32 -8.49 -11.62
N ILE A 139 -1.07 -7.38 -11.53
CA ILE A 139 -2.45 -7.38 -11.03
C ILE A 139 -3.36 -8.28 -11.88
N ASN A 140 -3.25 -8.19 -13.21
CA ASN A 140 -4.07 -9.01 -14.10
C ASN A 140 -3.80 -10.51 -13.93
N ILE A 141 -2.53 -10.91 -13.78
CA ILE A 141 -2.15 -12.32 -13.60
C ILE A 141 -2.61 -12.83 -12.24
N HIS A 142 -2.30 -12.08 -11.18
CA HIS A 142 -2.45 -12.57 -9.81
C HIS A 142 -3.85 -12.34 -9.22
N SER A 143 -4.67 -11.48 -9.81
CA SER A 143 -6.06 -11.28 -9.36
C SER A 143 -6.92 -12.55 -9.40
N HIS A 144 -6.51 -13.57 -10.16
CA HIS A 144 -7.21 -14.86 -10.26
C HIS A 144 -6.59 -15.97 -9.42
N THR A 145 -5.47 -15.72 -8.73
CA THR A 145 -4.69 -16.74 -8.00
C THR A 145 -4.48 -16.38 -6.52
N MET A 146 -5.25 -15.43 -6.00
CA MET A 146 -5.11 -14.88 -4.65
C MET A 146 -5.09 -15.95 -3.54
N GLU A 147 -5.94 -16.99 -3.62
CA GLU A 147 -5.96 -18.13 -2.69
C GLU A 147 -4.60 -18.84 -2.55
N SER A 148 -3.76 -18.76 -3.59
CA SER A 148 -2.50 -19.49 -3.66
C SER A 148 -1.28 -18.64 -3.29
N TRP A 149 -1.49 -17.35 -3.00
CA TRP A 149 -0.40 -16.43 -2.68
C TRP A 149 0.35 -16.89 -1.43
N SER A 150 1.68 -16.79 -1.47
CA SER A 150 2.49 -16.87 -0.25
C SER A 150 2.41 -15.55 0.51
N ASP A 151 2.84 -15.55 1.77
CA ASP A 151 2.91 -14.33 2.57
C ASP A 151 3.81 -13.27 1.92
N GLU A 152 4.92 -13.69 1.32
CA GLU A 152 5.86 -12.80 0.61
C GLU A 152 5.23 -12.19 -0.64
N LEU A 153 4.47 -12.96 -1.41
CA LEU A 153 3.77 -12.44 -2.58
C LEU A 153 2.70 -11.45 -2.14
N LEU A 154 1.90 -11.79 -1.12
CA LEU A 154 0.91 -10.89 -0.55
C LEU A 154 1.56 -9.57 -0.11
N ILE A 155 2.65 -9.64 0.64
CA ILE A 155 3.44 -8.48 1.08
C ILE A 155 3.88 -7.63 -0.11
N CYS A 156 4.47 -8.24 -1.14
CA CYS A 156 4.90 -7.53 -2.35
C CYS A 156 3.73 -6.83 -3.02
N MET A 157 2.58 -7.51 -3.15
CA MET A 157 1.36 -6.94 -3.74
C MET A 157 0.86 -5.76 -2.91
N THR A 158 0.78 -5.90 -1.59
CA THR A 158 0.37 -4.83 -0.66
C THR A 158 1.19 -3.57 -0.87
N TYR A 159 2.52 -3.66 -0.82
CA TYR A 159 3.36 -2.47 -0.87
C TYR A 159 3.56 -1.92 -2.28
N LEU A 160 3.54 -2.76 -3.32
CA LEU A 160 3.47 -2.27 -4.70
C LEU A 160 2.18 -1.49 -4.94
N THR A 161 1.04 -2.01 -4.48
CA THR A 161 -0.23 -1.29 -4.58
C THR A 161 -0.17 0.03 -3.81
N ALA A 162 0.33 0.03 -2.57
CA ALA A 162 0.51 1.25 -1.78
C ALA A 162 1.39 2.29 -2.50
N PHE A 163 2.48 1.86 -3.10
CA PHE A 163 3.38 2.71 -3.87
C PHE A 163 2.69 3.35 -5.07
N ILE A 164 1.98 2.56 -5.88
CA ILE A 164 1.23 3.08 -7.04
C ILE A 164 0.13 4.05 -6.58
N CYS A 165 -0.56 3.75 -5.48
CA CYS A 165 -1.53 4.67 -4.88
C CYS A 165 -0.87 5.98 -4.42
N GLY A 166 0.31 5.91 -3.78
CA GLY A 166 1.11 7.08 -3.41
C GLY A 166 1.48 7.94 -4.62
N CYS A 167 1.84 7.33 -5.75
CA CYS A 167 2.05 8.06 -7.00
C CYS A 167 0.76 8.73 -7.51
N CYS A 168 -0.40 8.09 -7.39
CA CYS A 168 -1.68 8.67 -7.79
C CYS A 168 -2.15 9.81 -6.86
N TRP A 169 -1.73 9.81 -5.59
CA TRP A 169 -1.99 10.90 -4.65
C TRP A 169 -0.96 12.01 -4.68
N TRP A 170 0.12 11.83 -5.44
CA TRP A 170 1.16 12.83 -5.59
C TRP A 170 0.58 14.18 -5.99
N GLY A 171 0.97 15.24 -5.28
CA GLY A 171 0.56 16.59 -5.68
C GLY A 171 -0.91 16.91 -5.41
N GLY A 172 -1.70 15.97 -4.87
CA GLY A 172 -3.14 16.14 -4.64
C GLY A 172 -4.02 15.99 -5.88
N GLU A 173 -3.50 15.66 -7.07
CA GLU A 173 -4.31 15.50 -8.28
C GLU A 173 -3.78 14.47 -9.32
N LYS A 174 -4.72 13.63 -9.76
CA LYS A 174 -4.90 12.88 -11.03
C LYS A 174 -4.40 11.43 -11.16
N ASN A 175 -5.43 10.60 -11.45
CA ASN A 175 -5.48 9.42 -12.33
C ASN A 175 -4.75 8.12 -11.95
N ASN A 176 -5.54 7.06 -11.73
CA ASN A 176 -5.56 5.85 -12.57
C ASN A 176 -6.68 4.89 -12.11
N SER A 177 -7.35 4.20 -13.03
CA SER A 177 -8.43 3.23 -12.75
C SER A 177 -8.03 1.84 -13.23
N ARG A 178 -7.79 0.88 -12.31
CA ARG A 178 -7.66 -0.56 -12.63
C ARG A 178 -7.67 -1.55 -11.43
N LEU A 179 -7.83 -1.11 -10.17
CA LEU A 179 -7.76 -1.98 -8.97
C LEU A 179 -9.08 -2.64 -8.52
N MET A 180 -10.20 -2.43 -9.22
CA MET A 180 -11.53 -2.92 -8.80
C MET A 180 -11.73 -4.45 -8.79
N ARG A 181 -10.81 -5.24 -9.36
CA ARG A 181 -10.96 -6.71 -9.44
C ARG A 181 -10.50 -7.46 -8.18
N ILE A 182 -9.63 -6.85 -7.36
CA ILE A 182 -9.13 -7.50 -6.13
C ILE A 182 -10.22 -7.59 -5.06
N ASN A 183 -11.18 -6.66 -5.07
CA ASN A 183 -12.21 -6.59 -4.05
C ASN A 183 -13.26 -7.70 -4.15
N SER A 184 -13.44 -8.37 -5.29
CA SER A 184 -14.56 -9.30 -5.52
C SER A 184 -14.34 -10.76 -5.15
N TYR A 185 -13.45 -11.04 -4.20
CA TYR A 185 -13.00 -12.40 -3.91
C TYR A 185 -13.46 -12.92 -2.53
N GLN A 186 -14.19 -14.04 -2.53
CA GLN A 186 -14.88 -14.61 -1.36
C GLN A 186 -13.98 -15.06 -0.18
N PRO A 187 -12.79 -15.66 -0.39
CA PRO A 187 -11.88 -16.05 0.69
C PRO A 187 -11.22 -14.88 1.42
N PHE A 188 -11.19 -13.69 0.81
CA PHE A 188 -10.69 -12.47 1.43
C PHE A 188 -11.50 -12.10 2.69
N TYR A 189 -12.80 -12.39 2.66
CA TYR A 189 -13.74 -12.09 3.75
C TYR A 189 -13.62 -13.07 4.91
N GLU A 190 -13.16 -14.30 4.64
CA GLU A 190 -13.00 -15.33 5.67
C GLU A 190 -11.77 -15.05 6.56
N VAL A 191 -10.75 -14.36 6.04
CA VAL A 191 -9.51 -14.00 6.76
C VAL A 191 -9.66 -12.75 7.63
N ILE A 192 -10.56 -11.81 7.30
CA ILE A 192 -10.84 -10.61 8.11
C ILE A 192 -11.30 -10.97 9.54
N LYS A 193 -11.83 -12.19 9.73
CA LYS A 193 -12.29 -12.69 11.04
C LYS A 193 -11.19 -13.13 12.00
N SER A 194 -9.93 -13.26 11.59
CA SER A 194 -8.83 -13.64 12.49
C SER A 194 -7.81 -12.52 12.64
N GLU A 195 -7.81 -11.87 13.80
CA GLU A 195 -6.89 -10.79 14.14
C GLU A 195 -5.42 -11.25 14.15
N GLN A 196 -4.65 -10.63 13.27
CA GLN A 196 -3.40 -9.94 13.56
C GLN A 196 -3.24 -8.87 12.46
N SER A 197 -2.43 -7.84 12.71
CA SER A 197 -2.04 -6.80 11.75
C SER A 197 -1.45 -7.39 10.46
N SER A 198 -2.30 -7.91 9.58
CA SER A 198 -1.91 -8.71 8.43
C SER A 198 -1.74 -7.82 7.21
N ASN A 199 -0.84 -8.20 6.32
CA ASN A 199 -0.66 -7.53 5.03
C ASN A 199 -1.95 -7.50 4.20
N VAL A 200 -2.91 -8.38 4.50
CA VAL A 200 -4.27 -8.36 3.95
C VAL A 200 -5.02 -7.10 4.41
N LEU A 201 -5.02 -6.78 5.70
CA LEU A 201 -5.68 -5.57 6.22
C LEU A 201 -5.06 -4.30 5.64
N ILE A 202 -3.74 -4.26 5.51
CA ILE A 202 -3.03 -3.13 4.86
C ILE A 202 -3.43 -3.04 3.38
N LEU A 203 -3.51 -4.16 2.68
CA LEU A 203 -3.97 -4.19 1.28
C LEU A 203 -5.42 -3.70 1.15
N ILE A 204 -6.31 -4.11 2.06
CA ILE A 204 -7.69 -3.60 2.11
C ILE A 204 -7.70 -2.09 2.31
N ASP A 205 -6.97 -1.60 3.30
CA ASP A 205 -6.90 -0.16 3.62
C ASP A 205 -6.48 0.65 2.40
N VAL A 206 -5.38 0.24 1.76
CA VAL A 206 -4.83 0.90 0.57
C VAL A 206 -5.84 0.87 -0.58
N ILE A 207 -6.49 -0.27 -0.83
CA ILE A 207 -7.48 -0.36 -1.92
C ILE A 207 -8.69 0.53 -1.62
N LEU A 208 -9.23 0.51 -0.40
CA LEU A 208 -10.40 1.31 -0.05
C LEU A 208 -10.11 2.81 -0.19
N GLN A 209 -8.97 3.26 0.31
CA GLN A 209 -8.53 4.65 0.14
C GLN A 209 -8.42 5.00 -1.35
N PHE A 210 -7.84 4.12 -2.16
CA PHE A 210 -7.71 4.33 -3.60
C PHE A 210 -9.06 4.41 -4.32
N LEU A 211 -10.01 3.55 -3.96
CA LEU A 211 -11.37 3.61 -4.53
C LEU A 211 -12.06 4.92 -4.18
N LEU A 212 -11.97 5.35 -2.91
CA LEU A 212 -12.56 6.61 -2.46
C LEU A 212 -12.00 7.78 -3.28
N TYR A 213 -10.68 7.79 -3.49
CA TYR A 213 -10.03 8.79 -4.32
C TYR A 213 -10.52 8.80 -5.78
N ILE A 214 -10.62 7.63 -6.42
CA ILE A 214 -11.12 7.54 -7.80
C ILE A 214 -12.55 8.06 -7.88
N LEU A 215 -13.40 7.72 -6.92
CA LEU A 215 -14.79 8.15 -6.91
C LEU A 215 -14.90 9.68 -6.79
N GLN A 216 -14.13 10.26 -5.88
CA GLN A 216 -14.12 11.70 -5.62
C GLN A 216 -13.50 12.52 -6.76
N THR A 217 -12.50 11.98 -7.47
CA THR A 217 -11.74 12.76 -8.47
C THR A 217 -12.04 12.43 -9.92
N GLN A 218 -12.51 11.22 -10.24
CA GLN A 218 -12.63 10.74 -11.63
C GLN A 218 -14.08 10.54 -12.10
N ASN A 219 -15.08 10.86 -11.27
CA ASN A 219 -16.50 10.72 -11.61
C ASN A 219 -16.85 9.31 -12.16
N MET A 220 -16.22 8.27 -11.57
CA MET A 220 -16.43 6.87 -11.94
C MET A 220 -17.66 6.26 -11.25
N ILE A 221 -18.45 7.08 -10.55
CA ILE A 221 -19.62 6.67 -9.75
C ILE A 221 -20.57 5.79 -10.57
N CYS A 222 -20.85 6.17 -11.82
CA CYS A 222 -21.74 5.39 -12.71
C CYS A 222 -21.20 3.99 -13.03
N PHE A 223 -19.88 3.81 -13.14
CA PHE A 223 -19.26 2.51 -13.36
C PHE A 223 -19.35 1.62 -12.12
N PHE A 224 -19.14 2.17 -10.92
CA PHE A 224 -19.32 1.41 -9.69
C PHE A 224 -20.79 1.04 -9.45
N ARG A 225 -21.72 1.95 -9.78
CA ARG A 225 -23.17 1.69 -9.72
C ARG A 225 -23.62 0.57 -10.65
N SER A 226 -22.98 0.42 -11.81
CA SER A 226 -23.31 -0.65 -12.76
C SER A 226 -22.67 -1.99 -12.41
N ASN A 227 -21.65 -2.02 -11.53
CA ASN A 227 -21.05 -3.24 -11.03
C ASN A 227 -21.65 -3.64 -9.68
N ILE A 228 -22.71 -4.44 -9.74
CA ILE A 228 -23.55 -4.82 -8.57
C ILE A 228 -22.75 -5.53 -7.48
N LEU A 229 -21.68 -6.25 -7.82
CA LEU A 229 -20.85 -6.96 -6.84
C LEU A 229 -20.09 -6.00 -5.91
N SER A 230 -19.63 -4.85 -6.41
CA SER A 230 -18.78 -3.94 -5.65
C SER A 230 -19.44 -3.37 -4.38
N PRO A 231 -20.70 -2.89 -4.41
CA PRO A 231 -21.40 -2.47 -3.20
C PRO A 231 -21.63 -3.59 -2.17
N ASP A 232 -21.96 -4.81 -2.59
CA ASP A 232 -22.21 -5.92 -1.66
C ASP A 232 -20.94 -6.30 -0.87
N ILE A 233 -19.80 -6.26 -1.55
CA ILE A 233 -18.48 -6.49 -0.96
C ILE A 233 -18.14 -5.42 0.06
N LEU A 234 -18.31 -4.15 -0.33
CA LEU A 234 -18.02 -3.03 0.55
C LEU A 234 -18.91 -3.09 1.79
N LEU A 235 -20.16 -3.54 1.65
CA LEU A 235 -21.05 -3.72 2.77
C LEU A 235 -20.57 -4.81 3.73
N ILE A 236 -20.13 -5.96 3.20
CA ILE A 236 -19.54 -7.03 4.02
C ILE A 236 -18.35 -6.50 4.82
N ILE A 237 -17.45 -5.73 4.19
CA ILE A 237 -16.31 -5.12 4.87
C ILE A 237 -16.79 -4.13 5.93
N ALA A 238 -17.75 -3.27 5.59
CA ALA A 238 -18.28 -2.24 6.49
C ALA A 238 -18.94 -2.83 7.74
N GLU A 239 -19.66 -3.95 7.61
CA GLU A 239 -20.41 -4.56 8.71
C GLU A 239 -19.61 -5.59 9.52
N ASN A 240 -18.60 -6.23 8.93
CA ASN A 240 -17.91 -7.36 9.57
C ASN A 240 -16.44 -7.10 9.92
N SER A 241 -15.85 -5.97 9.49
CA SER A 241 -14.47 -5.65 9.85
C SER A 241 -14.37 -5.31 11.34
N SER A 242 -13.43 -5.93 12.04
CA SER A 242 -13.04 -5.55 13.41
C SER A 242 -12.18 -4.29 13.46
N CYS A 243 -11.69 -3.81 12.31
CA CYS A 243 -10.97 -2.55 12.20
C CYS A 243 -11.95 -1.45 11.79
N ASP A 244 -12.27 -0.57 12.73
CA ASP A 244 -13.23 0.51 12.51
C ASP A 244 -12.83 1.45 11.36
N LYS A 245 -11.53 1.69 11.19
CA LYS A 245 -10.98 2.48 10.08
C LYS A 245 -11.39 1.90 8.73
N LEU A 246 -11.29 0.58 8.55
CA LEU A 246 -11.69 -0.09 7.30
C LEU A 246 -13.20 -0.01 7.11
N SER A 247 -13.97 -0.20 8.18
CA SER A 247 -15.42 -0.10 8.16
C SER A 247 -15.88 1.28 7.70
N LEU A 248 -15.27 2.33 8.25
CA LEU A 248 -15.53 3.71 7.87
C LEU A 248 -15.17 4.00 6.41
N TYR A 249 -14.00 3.54 5.94
CA TYR A 249 -13.65 3.73 4.53
C TYR A 249 -14.60 3.00 3.60
N ALA A 250 -15.00 1.77 3.93
CA ALA A 250 -15.98 1.04 3.16
C ALA A 250 -17.33 1.76 3.10
N TYR A 251 -17.82 2.30 4.24
CA TYR A 251 -19.01 3.14 4.26
C TYR A 251 -18.86 4.44 3.45
N ALA A 252 -17.69 5.09 3.48
CA ALA A 252 -17.43 6.29 2.68
C ALA A 252 -17.46 5.99 1.18
N VAL A 253 -16.90 4.87 0.74
CA VAL A 253 -16.99 4.41 -0.66
C VAL A 253 -18.45 4.10 -1.02
N LEU A 254 -19.18 3.41 -0.13
CA LEU A 254 -20.61 3.13 -0.32
C LEU A 254 -21.45 4.41 -0.43
N SER A 255 -21.13 5.48 0.30
CA SER A 255 -21.88 6.73 0.22
C SER A 255 -21.72 7.45 -1.12
N GLU A 256 -20.58 7.30 -1.77
CA GLU A 256 -20.37 7.84 -3.11
C GLU A 256 -21.08 6.99 -4.18
N VAL A 257 -21.16 5.67 -3.99
CA VAL A 257 -21.65 4.73 -4.99
C VAL A 257 -23.17 4.51 -4.90
N LEU A 258 -23.74 4.36 -3.72
CA LEU A 258 -25.16 4.02 -3.57
C LEU A 258 -26.09 5.21 -3.83
N THR A 259 -27.38 4.91 -3.98
CA THR A 259 -28.44 5.93 -3.96
C THR A 259 -28.85 6.22 -2.52
N ASP A 260 -29.36 7.43 -2.26
CA ASP A 260 -29.83 7.84 -0.93
C ASP A 260 -30.83 6.86 -0.30
N GLU A 261 -31.70 6.25 -1.11
CA GLU A 261 -32.68 5.27 -0.64
C GLU A 261 -32.00 3.98 -0.14
N LYS A 262 -31.01 3.47 -0.88
CA LYS A 262 -30.25 2.29 -0.46
C LYS A 262 -29.40 2.62 0.76
N LEU A 263 -28.79 3.80 0.81
CA LEU A 263 -27.98 4.23 1.93
C LEU A 263 -28.79 4.34 3.23
N LYS A 264 -30.01 4.89 3.15
CA LYS A 264 -30.97 4.93 4.28
C LYS A 264 -31.34 3.52 4.76
N GLY A 265 -31.51 2.58 3.83
CA GLY A 265 -31.79 1.18 4.16
C GLY A 265 -30.67 0.49 4.94
N LEU A 266 -29.42 0.91 4.74
CA LEU A 266 -28.23 0.34 5.39
C LEU A 266 -27.95 0.89 6.79
N LYS A 267 -28.72 1.89 7.26
CA LYS A 267 -28.53 2.54 8.58
C LYS A 267 -27.07 2.96 8.86
N VAL A 268 -26.33 3.35 7.82
CA VAL A 268 -24.93 3.78 7.90
C VAL A 268 -24.75 4.89 8.95
N THR A 269 -25.72 5.80 9.04
CA THR A 269 -25.74 6.88 10.03
C THR A 269 -25.79 6.35 11.46
N ASP A 270 -26.57 5.30 11.74
CA ASP A 270 -26.65 4.71 13.09
C ASP A 270 -25.32 4.04 13.45
N SER A 271 -24.69 3.34 12.51
CA SER A 271 -23.37 2.70 12.70
C SER A 271 -22.26 3.73 12.94
N ILE A 272 -22.21 4.81 12.16
CA ILE A 272 -21.24 5.90 12.34
C ILE A 272 -21.50 6.64 13.66
N CYS A 273 -22.77 6.88 14.01
CA CYS A 273 -23.12 7.50 15.29
C CYS A 273 -22.67 6.64 16.47
N ASN A 274 -22.94 5.34 16.45
CA ASN A 274 -22.47 4.42 17.50
C ASN A 274 -20.94 4.44 17.62
N PHE A 275 -20.23 4.37 16.49
CA PHE A 275 -18.77 4.46 16.48
C PHE A 275 -18.24 5.78 17.08
N LEU A 276 -18.83 6.92 16.70
CA LEU A 276 -18.45 8.22 17.27
C LEU A 276 -18.77 8.29 18.77
N PHE A 277 -19.87 7.69 19.22
CA PHE A 277 -20.21 7.58 20.64
C PHE A 277 -19.19 6.71 21.39
N ASP A 278 -18.80 5.55 20.84
CA ASP A 278 -17.81 4.66 21.44
C ASP A 278 -16.44 5.33 21.57
N ILE A 279 -16.01 6.12 20.58
CA ILE A 279 -14.79 6.96 20.68
C ILE A 279 -14.93 7.98 21.81
N LEU A 280 -16.06 8.69 21.88
CA LEU A 280 -16.28 9.71 22.90
C LEU A 280 -16.32 9.11 24.31
N GLU A 281 -16.87 7.90 24.46
CA GLU A 281 -16.92 7.15 25.72
C GLU A 281 -15.54 6.63 26.14
N GLN A 282 -14.72 6.12 25.21
CA GLN A 282 -13.36 5.67 25.50
C GLN A 282 -12.35 6.81 25.69
N GLY A 283 -12.64 8.00 25.15
CA GLY A 283 -11.80 9.18 25.27
C GLY A 283 -12.02 10.00 26.55
N TRP A 284 -13.02 9.67 27.37
CA TRP A 284 -13.31 10.26 28.68
C TRP A 284 -12.79 9.39 29.83
#